data_AF-A0AAC9YMV0-F1
#
_entry.id   AF-A0AAC9YMV0-F1
#
_cell.length_a   1.000
_cell.length_b   1.000
_cell.length_c   1.000
_cell.angle_alpha   90.00
_cell.angle_beta   90.00
_cell.angle_gamma   90.00
#
_symmetry.space_group_name_H-M   'P 1'
#
loop_
_entity.id
_entity.type
_entity.pdbx_description
1 polymer ?
#
loop_
_entity_poly.entity_id
_entity_poly.type
_entity_poly.pdbx_seq_one_letter_code
_entity_poly.pdbx_strand_id
1 'polypeptide(L)'
;MFSKFSDAGKYIIMRIGDGVRVDLRLRTQFVKWDAGGLDSHILIEPADRDAVDFMNKECPTLKKGFAEQYLKRYTLQSDPSSYGFAFPEDQPRMEVLALSFEELTTALLEDMPDSITSQVSNWRQ
;
A
#
# COMPACT_ATOMS: atom_id res chain seq x y z
N MET A 1 -0.59 -7.53 5.66
CA MET A 1 -1.85 -7.76 6.41
C MET A 1 -2.41 -6.40 6.83
N PHE A 2 -3.72 -6.17 6.82
CA PHE A 2 -4.34 -4.89 7.21
C PHE A 2 -5.41 -5.08 8.28
N SER A 3 -5.55 -4.10 9.18
CA SER A 3 -6.60 -4.09 10.21
C SER A 3 -7.98 -3.77 9.66
N LYS A 4 -8.06 -2.97 8.59
CA LYS A 4 -9.30 -2.56 7.95
C LYS A 4 -9.39 -3.06 6.52
N PHE A 5 -10.59 -3.45 6.14
CA PHE A 5 -10.89 -3.91 4.78
C PHE A 5 -10.74 -2.79 3.74
N SER A 6 -11.04 -1.54 4.12
CA SER A 6 -10.84 -0.36 3.26
C SER A 6 -9.37 -0.19 2.88
N ASP A 7 -8.44 -0.41 3.81
CA ASP A 7 -7.00 -0.25 3.56
C ASP A 7 -6.45 -1.39 2.71
N ALA A 8 -6.93 -2.62 2.94
CA ALA A 8 -6.65 -3.74 2.04
C ALA A 8 -7.18 -3.49 0.61
N GLY A 9 -8.39 -2.92 0.49
CA GLY A 9 -8.98 -2.54 -0.79
C GLY A 9 -8.14 -1.50 -1.53
N LYS A 10 -7.72 -0.43 -0.85
CA LYS A 10 -6.80 0.58 -1.40
C LYS A 10 -5.49 -0.05 -1.88
N TYR A 11 -4.91 -0.96 -1.08
CA TYR A 11 -3.70 -1.68 -1.47
C TYR A 11 -3.87 -2.47 -2.77
N ILE A 12 -4.98 -3.22 -2.92
CA ILE A 12 -5.25 -4.00 -4.14
C ILE A 12 -5.43 -3.09 -5.35
N ILE A 13 -6.22 -2.02 -5.21
CA ILE A 13 -6.46 -1.04 -6.29
C ILE A 13 -5.13 -0.42 -6.73
N MET A 14 -4.30 0.00 -5.78
CA MET A 14 -2.97 0.54 -6.06
C MET A 14 -2.10 -0.47 -6.82
N ARG A 15 -2.06 -1.74 -6.41
CA ARG A 15 -1.25 -2.78 -7.09
C ARG A 15 -1.67 -2.97 -8.54
N ILE A 16 -2.98 -3.03 -8.79
CA ILE A 16 -3.53 -3.18 -10.15
C ILE A 16 -3.27 -1.91 -10.97
N GLY A 17 -3.53 -0.74 -10.40
CA GLY A 17 -3.30 0.54 -11.07
C GLY A 17 -1.84 0.74 -11.45
N ASP A 18 -0.90 0.41 -10.56
CA ASP A 18 0.53 0.43 -10.88
C ASP A 18 0.91 -0.57 -11.98
N GLY A 19 0.26 -1.73 -12.04
CA GLY A 19 0.41 -2.67 -13.15
C GLY A 19 0.03 -2.04 -14.50
N VAL A 20 -1.12 -1.36 -14.57
CA VAL A 20 -1.55 -0.64 -15.77
C VAL A 20 -0.57 0.49 -16.13
N ARG A 21 -0.04 1.21 -15.12
CA ARG A 21 0.98 2.25 -15.36
C ARG A 21 2.24 1.67 -15.98
N VAL A 22 2.69 0.50 -15.55
CA VAL A 22 3.84 -0.20 -16.15
C VAL A 22 3.57 -0.53 -17.62
N ASP A 23 2.38 -1.06 -17.94
CA ASP A 23 2.01 -1.41 -19.31
C ASP A 23 2.00 -0.19 -20.24
N LEU A 24 1.62 0.97 -19.70
CA LEU A 24 1.64 2.26 -20.39
C LEU A 24 3.00 2.97 -20.34
N ARG A 25 4.03 2.35 -19.76
CA ARG A 25 5.38 2.91 -19.55
C ARG A 25 5.37 4.23 -18.76
N LEU A 26 4.41 4.39 -17.87
CA LEU A 26 4.33 5.51 -16.94
C LEU A 26 5.07 5.19 -15.64
N ARG A 27 5.56 6.23 -14.96
CA ARG A 27 6.14 6.07 -13.62
C ARG A 27 5.06 5.61 -12.65
N THR A 28 5.31 4.51 -11.93
CA THR A 28 4.38 3.95 -10.94
C THR A 28 4.31 4.81 -9.67
N GLN A 29 3.21 4.70 -8.95
CA GLN A 29 3.05 5.34 -7.64
C GLN A 29 4.02 4.74 -6.62
N PHE A 30 4.31 3.43 -6.69
CA PHE A 30 5.39 2.83 -5.91
C PHE A 30 6.72 3.59 -6.03
N VAL A 31 7.16 3.92 -7.26
CA VAL A 31 8.45 4.62 -7.48
C VAL A 31 8.36 6.10 -7.09
N LYS A 32 7.16 6.71 -7.12
CA LYS A 32 6.98 8.08 -6.63
C LYS A 32 7.09 8.10 -5.09
N TRP A 33 6.39 7.21 -4.40
CA TRP A 33 6.37 7.13 -2.93
C TRP A 33 7.69 6.61 -2.34
N ASP A 34 8.37 5.68 -3.01
CA ASP A 34 9.71 5.22 -2.57
C ASP A 34 10.72 6.37 -2.57
N ALA A 35 10.65 7.26 -3.56
CA ALA A 35 11.52 8.42 -3.65
C ALA A 35 11.14 9.55 -2.68
N GLY A 36 9.84 9.71 -2.40
CA GLY A 36 9.32 10.74 -1.49
C GLY A 36 9.36 10.37 -0.01
N GLY A 37 9.44 9.07 0.30
CA GLY A 37 9.18 8.55 1.62
C GLY A 37 7.68 8.41 1.90
N LEU A 38 7.36 7.76 3.01
CA LEU A 38 5.98 7.64 3.50
C LEU A 38 5.49 8.97 4.09
N ASP A 39 4.19 9.18 4.04
CA ASP A 39 3.52 10.26 4.78
C ASP A 39 3.97 10.29 6.25
N SER A 40 4.30 11.48 6.75
CA SER A 40 4.85 11.68 8.09
C SER A 40 3.90 11.28 9.22
N HIS A 41 2.61 11.14 8.94
CA HIS A 41 1.60 10.67 9.88
C HIS A 41 1.52 9.15 9.94
N ILE A 42 2.33 8.40 9.19
CA ILE A 42 2.44 6.95 9.32
C ILE A 42 3.56 6.64 10.32
N LEU A 43 3.20 6.09 11.48
CA LEU A 43 4.15 5.55 12.43
C LEU A 43 4.64 4.19 11.98
N ILE A 44 5.95 3.96 12.15
CA ILE A 44 6.60 2.70 11.79
C ILE A 44 7.16 2.08 13.07
N GLU A 45 6.69 0.89 13.40
CA GLU A 45 7.05 0.15 14.61
C GLU A 45 7.38 -1.30 14.26
N PRO A 46 8.13 -2.03 15.11
CA PRO A 46 8.23 -3.49 14.99
C PRO A 46 6.84 -4.14 15.01
N ALA A 47 6.64 -5.20 14.23
CA ALA A 47 5.40 -5.96 14.31
C ALA A 47 5.25 -6.65 15.68
N ASP A 48 4.01 -6.77 16.14
CA ASP A 48 3.71 -7.52 17.36
C ASP A 48 3.90 -9.03 17.15
N ARG A 49 4.02 -9.75 18.27
CA ARG A 49 4.30 -11.18 18.27
C ARG A 49 3.22 -11.99 17.54
N ASP A 50 1.96 -11.60 17.67
CA ASP A 50 0.84 -12.30 17.04
C ASP A 50 0.92 -12.18 15.51
N ALA A 51 1.26 -11.01 14.98
CA ALA A 51 1.49 -10.81 13.55
C ALA A 51 2.70 -11.60 13.03
N VAL A 52 3.80 -11.66 13.81
CA VAL A 52 4.99 -12.45 13.46
C VAL A 52 4.67 -13.96 13.44
N ASP A 53 4.00 -14.46 14.48
CA ASP A 53 3.60 -15.86 14.60
C ASP A 53 2.64 -16.25 13.46
N PHE A 54 1.70 -15.36 13.12
CA PHE A 54 0.83 -15.52 11.96
C PHE A 54 1.63 -15.63 10.66
N MET A 55 2.56 -14.70 10.41
CA MET A 55 3.36 -14.72 9.18
C MET A 55 4.22 -15.98 9.06
N ASN A 56 4.85 -16.41 10.15
CA ASN A 56 5.64 -17.65 10.17
C ASN A 56 4.79 -18.89 9.88
N LYS A 57 3.53 -18.91 10.36
CA LYS A 57 2.60 -20.01 10.13
C LYS A 57 2.09 -20.04 8.68
N GLU A 58 1.64 -18.90 8.16
CA GLU A 58 0.99 -18.82 6.85
C GLU A 58 2.00 -18.78 5.69
N CYS A 59 3.25 -18.40 5.96
CA CYS A 59 4.35 -18.42 5.00
C CYS A 59 5.45 -19.37 5.46
N PRO A 60 5.26 -20.71 5.38
CA PRO A 60 6.22 -21.69 5.91
C PRO A 60 7.56 -21.70 5.16
N THR A 61 7.62 -21.07 3.98
CA THR A 61 8.86 -20.87 3.21
C THR A 61 9.70 -19.69 3.69
N LEU A 62 9.18 -18.87 4.61
CA LEU A 62 9.89 -17.74 5.18
C LEU A 62 11.08 -18.25 6.01
N LYS A 63 12.24 -17.62 5.84
CA LYS A 63 13.43 -17.99 6.62
C LYS A 63 13.17 -17.74 8.10
N LYS A 64 13.58 -18.69 8.95
CA LYS A 64 13.48 -18.54 10.41
C LYS A 64 14.13 -17.24 10.87
N GLY A 65 13.43 -16.46 11.70
CA GLY A 65 13.91 -15.16 12.19
C GLY A 65 13.64 -13.98 11.26
N PHE A 66 13.17 -14.22 10.02
CA PHE A 66 12.98 -13.14 9.05
C PHE A 66 11.76 -12.27 9.38
N ALA A 67 10.63 -12.86 9.80
CA ALA A 67 9.47 -12.09 10.21
C ALA A 67 9.79 -11.23 11.45
N GLU A 68 10.44 -11.82 12.44
CA GLU A 68 10.89 -11.16 13.67
C GLU A 68 11.80 -9.96 13.37
N GLN A 69 12.67 -10.08 12.37
CA GLN A 69 13.65 -9.06 12.04
C GLN A 69 13.09 -7.95 11.15
N TYR A 70 12.21 -8.27 10.20
CA TYR A 70 11.86 -7.36 9.11
C TYR A 70 10.38 -7.01 9.01
N LEU A 71 9.49 -7.74 9.66
CA LEU A 71 8.07 -7.39 9.64
C LEU A 71 7.86 -6.14 10.50
N LYS A 72 7.26 -5.11 9.90
CA LYS A 72 6.95 -3.86 10.57
C LYS A 72 5.46 -3.60 10.56
N ARG A 73 5.00 -2.89 11.58
CA ARG A 73 3.66 -2.30 11.67
C ARG A 73 3.72 -0.85 11.21
N TYR A 74 2.75 -0.48 10.39
CA TYR A 74 2.54 0.86 9.86
C TYR A 74 1.17 1.33 10.34
N THR A 75 1.13 2.39 11.14
CA THR A 75 -0.10 2.86 11.80
C THR A 75 -0.36 4.31 11.42
N LEU A 76 -1.59 4.63 11.00
CA LEU A 76 -1.98 6.02 10.75
C LEU A 76 -2.20 6.76 12.08
N GLN A 77 -1.47 7.85 12.32
CA GLN A 77 -1.51 8.58 13.60
C GLN A 77 -2.90 9.13 13.94
N SER A 78 -3.62 9.64 12.94
CA SER A 78 -4.95 10.22 13.12
C SER A 78 -6.01 9.16 13.44
N ASP A 79 -5.75 7.90 13.12
CA ASP A 79 -6.62 6.77 13.40
C ASP A 79 -5.80 5.51 13.73
N PRO A 80 -5.42 5.31 15.01
CA PRO A 80 -4.61 4.16 15.43
C PRO A 80 -5.27 2.79 15.17
N SER A 81 -6.58 2.76 14.87
CA SER A 81 -7.26 1.52 14.47
C SER A 81 -6.99 1.14 13.00
N SER A 82 -6.50 2.06 12.17
CA SER A 82 -6.04 1.81 10.80
C SER A 82 -4.53 1.53 10.79
N TYR A 83 -4.17 0.29 10.48
CA TYR A 83 -2.79 -0.14 10.41
C TYR A 83 -2.59 -1.32 9.45
N GLY A 84 -1.35 -1.50 9.00
CA GLY A 84 -0.91 -2.62 8.18
C GLY A 84 0.42 -3.19 8.64
N PHE A 85 0.67 -4.46 8.31
CA PHE A 85 1.96 -5.10 8.46
C PHE A 85 2.55 -5.41 7.09
N ALA A 86 3.81 -5.02 6.90
CA ALA A 86 4.54 -5.23 5.66
C ALA A 86 6.05 -5.40 5.91
N PHE A 87 6.69 -6.09 4.97
CA PHE A 87 8.15 -6.14 4.86
C PHE A 87 8.70 -4.87 4.21
N PRO A 88 10.02 -4.58 4.33
CA PRO A 88 10.60 -3.35 3.78
C PRO A 88 10.39 -3.16 2.28
N GLU A 89 10.34 -4.25 1.51
CA GLU A 89 10.07 -4.23 0.05
C GLU A 89 8.67 -3.70 -0.32
N ASP A 90 7.74 -3.78 0.62
CA ASP A 90 6.36 -3.28 0.49
C ASP A 90 6.16 -1.97 1.26
N GLN A 91 7.19 -1.42 1.90
CA GLN A 91 7.09 -0.20 2.70
C GLN A 91 6.46 0.97 1.91
N PRO A 92 6.89 1.31 0.67
CA PRO A 92 6.29 2.44 -0.06
C PRO A 92 4.79 2.28 -0.30
N ARG A 93 4.29 1.04 -0.35
CA ARG A 93 2.87 0.75 -0.56
C ARG A 93 2.03 1.01 0.68
N MET A 94 2.63 1.22 1.84
CA MET A 94 1.90 1.57 3.07
C MET A 94 1.37 2.99 3.05
N GLU A 95 1.80 3.81 2.08
CA GLU A 95 1.23 5.13 1.78
C GLU A 95 -0.29 5.09 1.63
N VAL A 96 -0.83 3.97 1.15
CA VAL A 96 -2.28 3.76 1.02
C VAL A 96 -3.04 3.96 2.33
N LEU A 97 -2.41 3.84 3.51
CA LEU A 97 -3.03 4.13 4.80
C LEU A 97 -3.42 5.60 4.93
N ALA A 98 -2.60 6.51 4.42
CA ALA A 98 -2.82 7.96 4.50
C ALA A 98 -3.82 8.49 3.47
N LEU A 99 -4.17 7.70 2.45
CA LEU A 99 -5.03 8.14 1.35
C LEU A 99 -6.49 7.72 1.54
N SER A 100 -7.41 8.58 1.12
CA SER A 100 -8.77 8.19 0.76
C SER A 100 -8.81 7.43 -0.58
N PHE A 101 -9.94 6.81 -0.91
CA PHE A 101 -10.12 6.19 -2.23
C PHE A 101 -10.06 7.22 -3.37
N GLU A 102 -10.51 8.45 -3.13
CA GLU A 102 -10.47 9.52 -4.11
C GLU A 102 -9.05 10.02 -4.36
N GLU A 103 -8.26 10.23 -3.30
CA GLU A 103 -6.85 10.61 -3.41
C GLU A 103 -6.04 9.50 -4.09
N LEU A 104 -6.27 8.24 -3.74
CA LEU A 104 -5.65 7.11 -4.42
C LEU A 104 -6.01 7.08 -5.91
N THR A 105 -7.29 7.27 -6.24
CA THR A 105 -7.74 7.28 -7.64
C THR A 105 -7.07 8.42 -8.41
N THR A 106 -7.01 9.61 -7.79
CA THR A 106 -6.37 10.79 -8.39
C THR A 106 -4.88 10.52 -8.65
N ALA A 107 -4.16 9.96 -7.68
CA ALA A 107 -2.77 9.59 -7.85
C ALA A 107 -2.59 8.56 -8.98
N LEU A 108 -3.43 7.52 -9.06
CA LEU A 108 -3.31 6.51 -10.11
C LEU A 108 -3.64 7.03 -11.51
N LEU A 109 -4.47 8.06 -11.63
CA LEU A 109 -4.83 8.70 -12.90
C LEU A 109 -3.85 9.80 -13.33
N GLU A 110 -2.98 10.27 -12.44
CA GLU A 110 -1.95 11.26 -12.76
C GLU A 110 -1.08 10.79 -13.94
N ASP A 111 -0.81 11.65 -14.93
CA ASP A 111 -0.05 11.32 -16.15
C ASP A 111 -0.71 10.28 -17.09
N MET A 112 -1.92 9.79 -16.78
CA MET A 112 -2.64 8.91 -17.69
C MET A 112 -3.08 9.68 -18.95
N PRO A 113 -3.06 9.05 -20.14
CA PRO A 113 -3.55 9.68 -21.36
C PRO A 113 -5.02 10.11 -21.26
N ASP A 114 -5.37 11.23 -21.90
CA ASP A 114 -6.74 11.76 -21.95
C ASP A 114 -7.76 10.74 -22.48
N SER A 115 -7.34 9.85 -23.39
CA SER A 115 -8.17 8.77 -23.91
C SER A 115 -8.67 7.81 -22.83
N ILE A 116 -7.98 7.73 -21.69
CA ILE A 116 -8.37 6.93 -20.52
C ILE A 116 -9.12 7.79 -19.50
N THR A 117 -8.56 8.94 -19.12
CA THR A 117 -9.12 9.76 -18.04
C THR A 117 -10.50 10.33 -18.40
N SER A 118 -10.75 10.64 -19.68
CA SER A 118 -12.06 11.07 -20.17
C SER A 118 -13.18 10.02 -20.01
N GLN A 119 -12.83 8.75 -19.85
CA GLN A 119 -13.81 7.65 -19.68
C GLN A 119 -14.21 7.42 -18.22
N VAL A 120 -13.46 7.95 -17.26
CA VAL A 120 -13.69 7.69 -15.83
C VAL A 120 -15.08 8.17 -15.38
N SER A 121 -15.55 9.31 -15.90
CA SER A 121 -16.89 9.83 -15.63
C SER A 121 -18.00 8.89 -16.12
N ASN A 122 -17.75 8.14 -17.20
CA ASN A 122 -18.71 7.20 -17.77
C ASN A 122 -18.79 5.89 -16.95
N TRP A 123 -17.74 5.55 -16.20
CA TRP A 123 -17.70 4.33 -15.37
C TRP A 123 -18.23 4.52 -13.94
N ARG A 124 -18.42 5.77 -13.51
CA ARG A 124 -18.94 6.11 -12.17
C ARG A 124 -20.46 6.27 -12.13
N GLN A 125 -21.14 6.13 -13.27
CA GLN A 125 -22.61 6.04 -13.35
C GLN A 125 -23.08 4.61 -13.10
#